data_AF-A0A068RKJ5-F1
#
_entry.id   AF-A0A068RKJ5-F1
#
_cell.length_a   1.000
_cell.length_b   1.000
_cell.length_c   1.000
_cell.angle_alpha   90.00
_cell.angle_beta   90.00
_cell.angle_gamma   90.00
#
_symmetry.space_group_name_H-M   'P 1'
#
loop_
_entity.id
_entity.type
_entity.pdbx_description
1 polymer ?
#
loop_
_entity_poly.entity_id
_entity_poly.type
_entity_poly.pdbx_seq_one_letter_code
_entity_poly.pdbx_strand_id
1 'polypeptide(L)'
;MSLVVKPKNYICFERPLTRPDLQQHFVIKNPDDRRAVAFKILTNASSRYNVRPPFGIVDKQSEVRVKVTMVPFEEEPHHCTDAFLVRSAGITEDEQKDLPFKELWAVVSHNDIHDYQLKCVYLAHGVHSEDASEFENNEEEMSISEDDEGFPLPMTTEIPRPYHEEIPTLHNKLSELSQTMMAHQQEIINMRLQLLYMRQQKDFQRGIRALAVVVLCILIGYGSRSLL
;
A
#
# COMPACT_ATOMS: atom_id res chain seq x y z
N MET A 1 -13.99 -4.88 11.35
CA MET A 1 -14.41 -3.49 11.57
C MET A 1 -13.51 -2.57 10.75
N SER A 2 -14.00 -1.95 9.68
CA SER A 2 -13.17 -1.07 8.84
C SER A 2 -13.42 0.40 9.18
N LEU A 3 -12.36 1.11 9.55
CA LEU A 3 -12.37 2.58 9.61
C LEU A 3 -12.49 3.14 8.19
N VAL A 4 -13.16 4.28 8.07
CA VAL A 4 -13.23 5.04 6.81
C VAL A 4 -12.17 6.13 6.86
N VAL A 5 -11.20 6.07 5.94
CA VAL A 5 -10.11 7.05 5.85
C VAL A 5 -10.36 7.98 4.66
N LYS A 6 -10.18 9.28 4.84
CA LYS A 6 -10.34 10.32 3.81
C LYS A 6 -9.15 11.28 3.81
N PRO A 7 -8.55 11.64 2.65
CA PRO A 7 -8.79 11.10 1.30
C PRO A 7 -8.55 9.59 1.21
N LYS A 8 -9.13 8.95 0.18
CA LYS A 8 -8.91 7.52 -0.06
C LYS A 8 -7.55 7.32 -0.70
N ASN A 9 -6.86 6.24 -0.31
CA ASN A 9 -5.68 5.67 -0.96
C ASN A 9 -4.39 6.51 -0.99
N TYR A 10 -4.48 7.84 -1.01
CA TYR A 10 -3.32 8.71 -1.17
C TYR A 10 -3.35 9.98 -0.31
N ILE A 11 -2.16 10.49 -0.01
CA ILE A 11 -1.93 11.80 0.61
C ILE A 11 -0.93 12.57 -0.25
N CYS A 12 -1.27 13.80 -0.61
CA CYS A 12 -0.52 14.58 -1.58
C CYS A 12 0.30 15.69 -0.91
N PHE A 13 1.51 15.92 -1.42
CA PHE A 13 2.37 17.03 -1.05
C PHE A 13 2.82 17.77 -2.31
N GLU A 14 2.54 19.07 -2.38
CA GLU A 14 2.87 19.90 -3.53
C GLU A 14 4.35 20.33 -3.53
N ARG A 15 4.99 20.28 -4.69
CA ARG A 15 6.31 20.89 -4.89
C ARG A 15 6.24 22.42 -4.81
N PRO A 16 7.34 23.08 -4.42
CA PRO A 16 8.64 22.51 -4.08
C PRO A 16 8.71 21.91 -2.68
N LEU A 17 9.31 20.71 -2.59
CA LEU A 17 9.38 19.90 -1.36
C LEU A 17 10.47 20.37 -0.38
N THR A 18 11.19 21.42 -0.74
CA THR A 18 12.22 22.10 0.08
C THR A 18 11.63 23.16 1.01
N ARG A 19 10.31 23.41 0.95
CA ARG A 19 9.63 24.43 1.77
C ARG A 19 9.39 23.92 3.21
N PRO A 20 9.52 24.80 4.24
CA PRO A 20 9.33 24.46 5.66
C PRO A 20 7.92 24.04 6.07
N ASP A 21 6.89 24.51 5.36
CA ASP A 21 5.50 24.46 5.82
C ASP A 21 4.63 23.44 5.06
N LEU A 22 5.22 22.30 4.68
CA LEU A 22 4.51 21.26 3.95
C LEU A 22 3.68 20.42 4.92
N GLN A 23 2.37 20.58 4.87
CA GLN A 23 1.42 19.88 5.73
C GLN A 23 0.23 19.37 4.93
N GLN A 24 -0.22 18.17 5.27
CA GLN A 24 -1.44 17.59 4.76
C GLN A 24 -2.21 16.96 5.91
N HIS A 25 -3.49 16.69 5.70
CA HIS A 25 -4.32 16.01 6.68
C HIS A 25 -5.11 14.88 6.04
N PHE A 26 -5.40 13.88 6.86
CA PHE A 26 -6.39 12.86 6.55
C PHE A 26 -7.28 12.65 7.78
N VAL A 27 -8.50 12.21 7.54
CA VAL A 27 -9.53 11.98 8.55
C VAL A 27 -9.74 10.49 8.67
N ILE A 28 -9.75 10.02 9.91
CA ILE A 28 -10.10 8.65 10.27
C ILE A 28 -11.48 8.71 10.92
N LYS A 29 -12.48 8.09 10.30
CA LYS A 29 -13.85 8.04 10.79
C LYS A 29 -14.21 6.63 11.22
N ASN A 30 -14.80 6.52 12.41
CA ASN A 30 -15.43 5.29 12.89
C ASN A 30 -16.92 5.30 12.53
N PRO A 31 -17.37 4.47 11.56
CA PRO A 31 -18.80 4.37 11.24
C PRO A 31 -19.59 3.51 12.23
N ASP A 32 -18.93 2.72 13.08
CA ASP A 32 -19.57 1.81 14.04
C ASP A 32 -20.21 2.59 15.20
N ASP A 33 -21.42 2.18 15.58
CA ASP A 33 -22.19 2.71 16.71
C ASP A 33 -22.06 1.86 17.98
N ARG A 34 -21.43 0.69 17.90
CA ARG A 34 -21.33 -0.27 19.02
C ARG A 34 -20.02 -0.14 19.78
N ARG A 35 -18.90 -0.03 19.06
CA ARG A 35 -17.54 -0.12 19.63
C ARG A 35 -16.69 1.08 19.25
N ALA A 36 -15.86 1.51 20.19
CA ALA A 36 -14.77 2.44 19.90
C ALA A 36 -13.66 1.70 19.15
N VAL A 37 -12.80 2.45 18.46
CA VAL A 37 -11.71 1.88 17.67
C VAL A 37 -10.41 2.56 18.04
N ALA A 38 -9.44 1.78 18.48
CA ALA A 38 -8.07 2.26 18.66
C ALA A 38 -7.33 2.26 17.33
N PHE A 39 -6.50 3.27 17.10
CA PHE A 39 -5.66 3.37 15.91
C PHE A 39 -4.22 3.74 16.26
N LYS A 40 -3.29 3.27 15.43
CA LYS A 40 -1.91 3.74 15.39
C LYS A 40 -1.47 3.93 13.96
N ILE A 41 -0.63 4.93 13.75
CA ILE A 41 -0.12 5.26 12.43
C ILE A 41 1.33 4.81 12.37
N LEU A 42 1.62 3.97 11.38
CA LEU A 42 2.95 3.51 11.06
C LEU A 42 3.36 4.11 9.71
N THR A 43 4.65 4.30 9.49
CA THR A 43 5.17 4.79 8.21
C THR A 43 6.51 4.14 7.92
N ASN A 44 6.82 3.99 6.63
CA ASN A 44 8.15 3.58 6.17
C ASN A 44 9.16 4.75 6.11
N ALA A 45 8.74 5.98 6.42
CA ALA A 45 9.56 7.19 6.33
C ALA A 45 9.43 8.09 7.58
N SER A 46 9.62 7.53 8.78
CA SER A 46 9.40 8.24 10.05
C SER A 46 10.32 9.43 10.30
N SER A 47 11.49 9.49 9.66
CA SER A 47 12.39 10.65 9.72
C SER A 47 11.87 11.84 8.89
N ARG A 48 11.02 11.58 7.90
CA ARG A 48 10.49 12.60 6.98
C ARG A 48 9.16 13.19 7.39
N TYR A 49 8.39 12.48 8.21
CA TYR A 49 7.03 12.91 8.53
C TYR A 49 6.79 12.97 10.03
N ASN A 50 6.23 14.10 10.46
CA ASN A 50 5.68 14.27 11.79
C ASN A 50 4.17 14.08 11.73
N VAL A 51 3.66 13.06 12.42
CA VAL A 51 2.25 12.70 12.44
C VAL A 51 1.63 13.06 13.79
N ARG A 52 0.52 13.79 13.78
CA ARG A 52 -0.20 14.20 15.00
C ARG A 52 -1.73 14.08 14.86
N PRO A 53 -2.41 13.36 15.77
CA PRO A 53 -1.85 12.43 16.75
C PRO A 53 -1.28 11.16 16.06
N PRO A 54 -0.17 10.56 16.55
CA PRO A 54 0.40 9.34 15.97
C PRO A 54 -0.42 8.07 16.30
N PHE A 55 -1.20 8.13 17.38
CA PHE A 55 -2.07 7.07 17.85
C PHE A 55 -3.22 7.66 18.67
N GLY A 56 -4.29 6.90 18.88
CA GLY A 56 -5.40 7.33 19.70
C GLY A 56 -6.59 6.38 19.63
N ILE A 57 -7.72 6.83 20.17
CA ILE A 57 -9.00 6.12 20.14
C ILE A 57 -10.00 7.02 19.42
N VAL A 58 -10.77 6.44 18.50
CA VAL A 58 -11.91 7.07 17.83
C VAL A 58 -13.17 6.48 18.45
N ASP A 59 -13.96 7.32 19.11
CA ASP A 59 -15.23 6.92 19.70
C ASP A 59 -16.25 6.47 18.64
N LYS A 60 -17.34 5.88 19.12
CA LYS A 60 -18.47 5.44 18.31
C LYS A 60 -19.01 6.61 17.49
N GLN A 61 -19.25 6.40 16.20
CA GLN A 61 -19.74 7.42 15.26
C GLN A 61 -18.92 8.74 15.23
N SER A 62 -17.65 8.70 15.64
CA SER A 62 -16.79 9.87 15.72
C SER A 62 -15.70 9.85 14.65
N GLU A 63 -14.95 10.95 14.54
CA GLU A 63 -13.82 11.08 13.63
C GLU A 63 -12.64 11.83 14.28
N VAL A 64 -11.45 11.51 13.80
CA VAL A 64 -10.20 12.18 14.21
C VAL A 64 -9.49 12.68 12.97
N ARG A 65 -9.12 13.97 13.00
CA ARG A 65 -8.26 14.58 11.99
C ARG A 65 -6.81 14.38 12.36
N VAL A 66 -6.08 13.70 11.48
CA VAL A 66 -4.64 13.48 11.59
C VAL A 66 -3.92 14.50 10.72
N LYS A 67 -3.00 15.24 11.32
CA LYS A 67 -2.08 16.14 10.63
C LYS A 67 -0.76 15.42 10.34
N VAL A 68 -0.29 15.54 9.11
CA VAL A 68 1.03 15.08 8.67
C VAL A 68 1.82 16.30 8.21
N THR A 69 2.92 16.59 8.89
CA THR A 69 3.88 17.61 8.45
C THR A 69 5.11 16.93 7.89
N MET A 70 5.55 17.35 6.71
CA MET A 70 6.75 16.85 6.08
C MET A 70 7.95 17.71 6.48
N VAL A 71 9.06 17.05 6.82
CA VAL A 71 10.36 17.71 7.00
C VAL A 71 10.88 18.14 5.62
N PRO A 72 11.35 19.38 5.46
CA PRO A 72 11.85 19.88 4.18
C PRO A 72 13.02 19.05 3.67
N PHE A 73 13.05 18.84 2.36
CA PHE A 73 14.21 18.25 1.71
C PHE A 73 15.33 19.28 1.54
N GLU A 74 16.58 18.81 1.56
CA GLU A 74 17.74 19.59 1.14
C GLU A 74 17.77 19.76 -0.39
N GLU A 75 17.42 18.70 -1.12
CA GLU A 75 17.30 18.66 -2.59
C GLU A 75 16.01 17.93 -3.01
N GLU A 76 15.40 18.34 -4.12
CA GLU A 76 14.14 17.77 -4.57
C GLU A 76 14.26 16.27 -4.91
N PRO A 77 13.44 15.39 -4.28
CA PRO A 77 13.45 13.97 -4.59
C PRO A 77 12.82 13.68 -5.95
N HIS A 78 13.28 12.64 -6.64
CA HIS A 78 12.72 12.24 -7.95
C HIS A 78 11.43 11.42 -7.83
N HIS A 79 11.35 10.49 -6.87
CA HIS A 79 10.23 9.58 -6.69
C HIS A 79 9.75 9.55 -5.22
N CYS A 80 8.46 9.26 -5.03
CA CYS A 80 7.87 9.00 -3.72
C CYS A 80 7.53 7.51 -3.59
N THR A 81 8.07 6.87 -2.55
CA THR A 81 7.74 5.47 -2.17
C THR A 81 7.12 5.40 -0.79
N ASP A 82 6.78 6.55 -0.22
CA ASP A 82 6.42 6.67 1.17
C ASP A 82 4.95 6.26 1.34
N ALA A 83 4.66 5.65 2.49
CA ALA A 83 3.32 5.21 2.82
C ALA A 83 3.05 5.38 4.31
N PHE A 84 1.79 5.65 4.63
CA PHE A 84 1.25 5.58 5.96
C PHE A 84 0.34 4.37 6.07
N LEU A 85 0.47 3.64 7.17
CA LEU A 85 -0.37 2.52 7.51
C LEU A 85 -1.18 2.89 8.75
N VAL A 86 -2.47 3.07 8.58
CA VAL A 86 -3.43 3.22 9.66
C VAL A 86 -3.81 1.82 10.13
N ARG A 87 -3.22 1.39 11.24
CA ARG A 87 -3.59 0.13 11.89
C ARG A 87 -4.65 0.40 12.95
N SER A 88 -5.71 -0.37 12.91
CA SER A 88 -6.89 -0.18 13.76
C SER A 88 -7.36 -1.47 14.40
N ALA A 89 -8.03 -1.35 15.55
CA ALA A 89 -8.64 -2.47 16.24
C ALA A 89 -9.87 -2.00 17.03
N GLY A 90 -10.96 -2.77 16.97
CA GLY A 90 -12.13 -2.52 17.80
C GLY A 90 -11.82 -2.82 19.27
N ILE A 91 -12.29 -1.96 20.17
CA ILE A 91 -12.11 -2.10 21.61
C ILE A 91 -13.45 -2.12 22.33
N THR A 92 -13.48 -2.83 23.46
CA THR A 92 -14.58 -2.87 24.41
C THR A 92 -14.55 -1.66 25.35
N GLU A 93 -15.65 -1.41 26.06
CA GLU A 93 -15.73 -0.28 27.00
C GLU A 93 -14.80 -0.45 28.21
N ASP A 94 -14.59 -1.69 28.65
CA ASP A 94 -13.68 -2.02 29.76
C ASP A 94 -12.22 -1.76 29.32
N GLU A 95 -11.84 -2.22 28.13
CA GLU A 95 -10.50 -1.95 27.55
C GLU A 95 -10.24 -0.45 27.34
N GLN A 96 -11.27 0.34 27.02
CA GLN A 96 -11.13 1.78 26.85
C GLN A 96 -10.89 2.53 28.17
N LYS A 97 -11.45 2.04 29.29
CA LYS A 97 -11.39 2.70 30.61
C LYS A 97 -10.21 2.23 31.45
N ASP A 98 -9.94 0.93 31.44
CA ASP A 98 -9.08 0.29 32.44
C ASP A 98 -7.65 0.03 31.94
N LEU A 99 -7.44 0.00 30.62
CA LEU A 99 -6.14 -0.32 30.03
C LEU A 99 -5.42 0.93 29.47
N PRO A 100 -4.12 1.10 29.77
CA PRO A 100 -3.33 2.11 29.08
C PRO A 100 -3.14 1.73 27.60
N PHE A 101 -3.12 2.73 26.71
CA PHE A 101 -3.03 2.51 25.26
C PHE A 101 -1.85 1.61 24.82
N LYS A 102 -0.75 1.62 25.57
CA LYS A 102 0.43 0.78 25.30
C LYS A 102 0.13 -0.71 25.46
N GLU A 103 -0.72 -1.07 26.41
CA GLU A 103 -1.07 -2.46 26.73
C GLU A 103 -2.24 -2.97 25.89
N LEU A 104 -3.07 -2.06 25.38
CA LEU A 104 -4.20 -2.38 24.51
C LEU A 104 -3.80 -3.30 23.34
N TRP A 105 -2.69 -3.00 22.67
CA TRP A 105 -2.21 -3.78 21.53
C TRP A 105 -1.70 -5.19 21.87
N ALA A 106 -1.50 -5.50 23.16
CA ALA A 106 -1.13 -6.84 23.61
C ALA A 106 -2.36 -7.72 23.89
N VAL A 107 -3.52 -7.11 24.15
CA VAL A 107 -4.77 -7.82 24.50
C VAL A 107 -5.66 -8.00 23.28
N VAL A 108 -5.61 -7.07 22.32
CA VAL A 108 -6.39 -7.13 21.08
C VAL A 108 -6.07 -8.39 20.28
N SER A 109 -7.12 -9.11 19.88
CA SER A 109 -7.04 -10.27 18.98
C SER A 109 -6.45 -9.88 17.62
N HIS A 110 -5.51 -10.68 17.12
CA HIS A 110 -4.93 -10.48 15.79
C HIS A 110 -5.98 -10.47 14.66
N ASN A 111 -7.11 -11.14 14.85
CA ASN A 111 -8.20 -11.18 13.86
C ASN A 111 -8.99 -9.87 13.78
N ASP A 112 -8.94 -9.04 14.81
CA ASP A 112 -9.64 -7.75 14.87
C ASP A 112 -8.75 -6.58 14.41
N ILE A 113 -7.51 -6.86 14.02
CA ILE A 113 -6.56 -5.87 13.51
C ILE A 113 -6.83 -5.63 12.02
N HIS A 114 -7.09 -4.38 11.67
CA HIS A 114 -7.30 -3.94 10.30
C HIS A 114 -6.29 -2.87 9.91
N ASP A 115 -5.71 -3.03 8.73
CA ASP A 115 -4.69 -2.16 8.17
C ASP A 115 -5.24 -1.42 6.95
N TYR A 116 -5.09 -0.11 6.93
CA TYR A 116 -5.42 0.75 5.78
C TYR A 116 -4.18 1.53 5.35
N GLN A 117 -3.80 1.41 4.07
CA GLN A 117 -2.59 2.03 3.55
C GLN A 117 -2.91 3.29 2.72
N LEU A 118 -2.26 4.40 3.05
CA LEU A 118 -2.23 5.64 2.28
C LEU A 118 -0.85 5.77 1.61
N LYS A 119 -0.81 5.91 0.29
CA LYS A 119 0.41 6.20 -0.48
C LYS A 119 0.69 7.71 -0.48
N CYS A 120 1.95 8.10 -0.38
CA CYS A 120 2.33 9.50 -0.55
C CYS A 120 2.53 9.81 -2.02
N VAL A 121 2.04 10.96 -2.46
CA VAL A 121 2.18 11.45 -3.85
C VAL A 121 2.78 12.84 -3.82
N TYR A 122 3.83 13.06 -4.59
CA TYR A 122 4.44 14.37 -4.76
C TYR A 122 3.88 15.03 -6.02
N LEU A 123 3.13 16.11 -5.83
CA LEU A 123 2.49 16.85 -6.92
C LEU A 123 3.47 17.86 -7.53
N ALA A 124 3.28 18.15 -8.81
CA ALA A 124 3.97 19.26 -9.47
C ALA A 124 3.50 20.61 -8.88
N HIS A 125 4.30 21.66 -9.07
CA HIS A 125 3.94 22.99 -8.59
C HIS A 125 2.66 23.49 -9.28
N GLY A 126 1.70 23.98 -8.49
CA GLY A 126 0.42 24.49 -8.99
C GLY A 126 -0.65 23.42 -9.24
N VAL A 127 -0.41 22.15 -8.88
CA VAL A 127 -1.43 21.09 -8.92
C VAL A 127 -2.00 20.89 -7.53
N HIS A 128 -3.31 21.02 -7.38
CA HIS A 128 -3.98 20.79 -6.10
C HIS A 128 -4.49 19.35 -5.98
N SER A 129 -4.64 18.87 -4.75
CA SER A 129 -5.07 17.49 -4.47
C SER A 129 -6.47 17.15 -4.97
N GLU A 130 -7.29 18.17 -5.26
CA GLU A 130 -8.67 18.01 -5.76
C GLU A 130 -8.67 17.58 -7.24
N ASP A 131 -7.71 18.06 -8.04
CA ASP A 131 -7.58 17.72 -9.47
C ASP A 131 -7.10 16.27 -9.70
N ALA A 132 -6.47 15.67 -8.69
CA ALA A 132 -6.02 14.27 -8.74
C ALA A 132 -7.17 13.25 -8.52
N SER A 133 -8.34 13.72 -8.08
CA SER A 133 -9.48 12.85 -7.73
C SER A 133 -10.34 12.43 -8.93
N GLU A 134 -10.15 13.02 -10.11
CA GLU A 134 -10.84 12.63 -11.35
C GLU A 134 -10.38 11.29 -11.95
N PHE A 135 -9.30 10.70 -11.42
CA PHE A 135 -8.80 9.40 -11.89
C PHE A 135 -9.43 8.18 -11.20
N GLU A 136 -10.28 8.34 -10.17
CA GLU A 136 -10.88 7.20 -9.44
C GLU A 136 -12.23 6.70 -10.00
N ASN A 137 -12.82 7.34 -11.04
CA ASN A 137 -14.18 7.00 -11.50
C ASN A 137 -14.29 6.13 -12.78
N ASN A 138 -13.19 5.74 -13.43
CA ASN A 138 -13.24 5.07 -14.75
C ASN A 138 -12.80 3.59 -14.76
N GLU A 139 -12.80 2.89 -13.63
CA GLU A 139 -12.41 1.47 -13.59
C GLU A 139 -13.60 0.49 -13.69
N GLU A 140 -14.84 0.95 -13.78
CA GLU A 140 -16.00 0.06 -13.97
C GLU A 140 -16.79 0.44 -15.24
N GLU A 141 -17.02 -0.59 -16.09
CA GLU A 141 -17.84 -0.61 -17.31
C GLU A 141 -17.18 -0.18 -18.64
N MET A 142 -16.18 -0.95 -19.09
CA MET A 142 -15.99 -1.21 -20.52
C MET A 142 -16.84 -2.43 -20.93
N SER A 143 -18.13 -2.22 -21.11
CA SER A 143 -19.02 -3.10 -21.86
C SER A 143 -19.33 -2.42 -23.19
N ILE A 144 -18.70 -2.91 -24.26
CA ILE A 144 -19.04 -2.52 -25.63
C ILE A 144 -20.38 -3.20 -25.94
N SER A 145 -21.44 -2.40 -26.06
CA SER A 145 -22.64 -2.78 -26.81
C SER A 145 -22.83 -1.76 -27.92
N GLU A 146 -22.46 -2.18 -29.14
CA GLU A 146 -22.87 -1.56 -30.39
C GLU A 146 -24.39 -1.75 -30.50
N ASP A 147 -25.15 -0.67 -30.60
CA ASP A 147 -26.31 -0.49 -31.50
C ASP A 147 -27.20 0.71 -31.09
N ASP A 148 -27.75 1.35 -32.12
CA ASP A 148 -28.90 2.27 -32.17
C ASP A 148 -28.63 3.79 -32.36
N GLU A 149 -28.52 4.14 -33.65
CA GLU A 149 -29.26 5.19 -34.38
C GLU A 149 -29.79 6.43 -33.62
N GLY A 150 -29.31 7.60 -34.07
CA GLY A 150 -30.21 8.73 -34.34
C GLY A 150 -30.35 9.81 -33.27
N PHE A 151 -29.32 10.65 -33.08
CA PHE A 151 -29.54 12.04 -32.63
C PHE A 151 -28.67 13.03 -33.43
N PRO A 152 -29.26 14.07 -34.06
CA PRO A 152 -28.51 15.00 -34.90
C PRO A 152 -27.74 16.02 -34.05
N LEU A 153 -26.43 16.11 -34.29
CA LEU A 153 -25.57 17.20 -33.81
C LEU A 153 -25.89 18.51 -34.56
N PRO A 154 -26.03 19.66 -33.88
CA PRO A 154 -25.83 20.95 -34.50
C PRO A 154 -24.32 21.21 -34.66
N MET A 155 -23.87 21.24 -35.91
CA MET A 155 -22.75 22.06 -36.40
C MET A 155 -22.88 23.50 -35.85
N THR A 156 -21.87 24.30 -35.51
CA THR A 156 -20.40 24.31 -35.63
C THR A 156 -19.96 25.52 -34.82
N THR A 157 -18.94 25.43 -33.97
CA THR A 157 -18.09 26.58 -33.64
C THR A 157 -16.67 26.09 -33.51
N GLU A 158 -15.85 26.50 -34.48
CA GLU A 158 -14.48 26.07 -34.66
C GLU A 158 -13.61 26.55 -33.49
N ILE A 159 -13.01 25.61 -32.76
CA ILE A 159 -11.85 25.86 -31.89
C ILE A 159 -10.61 25.50 -32.73
N PRO A 160 -9.68 26.43 -32.98
CA PRO A 160 -8.44 26.11 -33.70
C PRO A 160 -7.60 25.14 -32.85
N ARG A 161 -7.35 23.92 -33.33
CA ARG A 161 -6.46 22.93 -32.69
C ARG A 161 -5.07 22.96 -33.32
N PRO A 162 -4.02 23.46 -32.64
CA PRO A 162 -2.62 23.19 -32.98
C PRO A 162 -2.07 21.99 -32.17
N TYR A 163 -2.79 20.87 -32.09
CA TYR A 163 -2.42 19.73 -31.22
C TYR A 163 -2.68 18.34 -31.85
N HIS A 164 -2.24 18.10 -33.09
CA HIS A 164 -2.46 16.77 -33.72
C HIS A 164 -1.20 15.90 -33.94
N GLU A 165 -0.02 16.28 -33.43
CA GLU A 165 1.20 15.47 -33.57
C GLU A 165 1.66 14.75 -32.28
N GLU A 166 1.22 15.17 -31.09
CA GLU A 166 1.73 14.62 -29.82
C GLU A 166 0.94 13.40 -29.30
N ILE A 167 -0.34 13.28 -29.65
CA ILE A 167 -1.21 12.18 -29.17
C ILE A 167 -0.77 10.79 -29.69
N PRO A 168 -0.41 10.60 -30.99
CA PRO A 168 0.03 9.29 -31.48
C PRO A 168 1.38 8.89 -30.88
N THR A 169 2.28 9.85 -30.65
CA THR A 169 3.61 9.59 -30.09
C THR A 169 3.55 9.22 -28.61
N LEU A 170 2.62 9.81 -27.85
CA LEU A 170 2.32 9.43 -26.47
C LEU A 170 1.74 8.02 -26.37
N HIS A 171 0.79 7.65 -27.25
CA HIS A 171 0.24 6.29 -27.29
C HIS A 171 1.33 5.24 -27.56
N ASN A 172 2.24 5.52 -28.49
CA ASN A 172 3.36 4.63 -28.78
C ASN A 172 4.27 4.45 -27.56
N LYS A 173 4.66 5.54 -26.88
CA LYS A 173 5.48 5.46 -25.66
C LYS A 173 4.78 4.71 -24.52
N LEU A 174 3.47 4.89 -24.36
CA LEU A 174 2.69 4.19 -23.34
C LEU A 174 2.61 2.69 -23.64
N SER A 175 2.49 2.32 -24.92
CA SER A 175 2.53 0.92 -25.36
C SER A 175 3.90 0.27 -25.12
N GLU A 176 4.99 1.00 -25.38
CA GLU A 176 6.36 0.54 -25.16
C GLU A 176 6.65 0.38 -23.66
N LEU A 177 6.23 1.35 -22.84
CA LEU A 177 6.35 1.28 -21.39
C LEU A 177 5.54 0.12 -20.79
N SER A 178 4.32 -0.12 -21.29
CA SER A 178 3.50 -1.24 -20.88
C SER A 178 4.17 -2.59 -21.21
N GLN A 179 4.76 -2.72 -22.40
CA GLN A 179 5.49 -3.93 -22.81
C GLN A 179 6.72 -4.18 -21.93
N THR A 180 7.52 -3.14 -21.65
CA THR A 180 8.70 -3.28 -20.78
C THR A 180 8.33 -3.66 -19.35
N MET A 181 7.26 -3.09 -18.79
CA MET A 181 6.73 -3.50 -17.48
C MET A 181 6.31 -4.97 -17.46
N MET A 182 5.57 -5.43 -18.47
CA MET A 182 5.16 -6.84 -18.56
C MET A 182 6.36 -7.78 -18.67
N ALA A 183 7.37 -7.42 -19.46
CA ALA A 183 8.60 -8.21 -19.59
C ALA A 183 9.34 -8.33 -18.24
N HIS A 184 9.53 -7.23 -17.52
CA HIS A 184 10.18 -7.27 -16.20
C HIS A 184 9.36 -8.04 -15.16
N GLN A 185 8.03 -7.92 -15.18
CA GLN A 185 7.19 -8.74 -14.30
C GLN A 185 7.36 -10.24 -14.58
N GLN A 186 7.44 -10.62 -15.86
CA GLN A 186 7.69 -12.00 -16.26
C GLN A 186 9.07 -12.49 -15.80
N GLU A 187 10.11 -11.67 -15.91
CA GLU A 187 11.45 -11.98 -15.38
C GLU A 187 11.45 -12.19 -13.87
N ILE A 188 10.76 -11.33 -13.11
CA ILE A 188 10.63 -11.46 -11.65
C ILE A 188 9.94 -12.79 -11.29
N ILE A 189 8.87 -13.15 -12.00
CA ILE A 189 8.16 -14.42 -11.79
C ILE A 189 9.09 -15.60 -12.07
N ASN A 190 9.80 -15.59 -13.20
CA ASN A 190 10.74 -16.63 -13.57
C ASN A 190 11.88 -16.78 -12.54
N MET A 191 12.43 -15.67 -12.07
CA MET A 191 13.48 -15.67 -11.04
C MET A 191 12.97 -16.24 -9.72
N ARG A 192 11.74 -15.89 -9.31
CA ARG A 192 11.10 -16.45 -8.11
C ARG A 192 10.88 -17.96 -8.24
N LEU A 193 10.40 -18.44 -9.39
CA LEU A 193 10.24 -19.88 -9.66
C LEU A 193 11.60 -20.60 -9.60
N GLN A 194 12.65 -20.01 -10.17
CA GLN A 194 13.99 -20.58 -10.12
C GLN A 194 14.53 -20.66 -8.68
N LEU A 195 14.30 -19.63 -7.85
CA LEU A 195 14.68 -19.65 -6.44
C LEU A 195 13.92 -20.73 -5.65
N LEU A 196 12.62 -20.92 -5.91
CA LEU A 196 11.83 -21.98 -5.28
C LEU A 196 12.36 -23.37 -5.67
N TYR A 197 12.66 -23.57 -6.95
CA TYR A 197 13.25 -24.82 -7.43
C TYR A 197 14.60 -25.12 -6.75
N MET A 198 15.49 -24.13 -6.70
CA MET A 198 16.80 -24.27 -6.06
C MET A 198 16.69 -24.49 -4.54
N ARG A 199 15.69 -23.88 -3.88
CA ARG A 199 15.41 -24.11 -2.46
C ARG A 199 14.93 -25.53 -2.21
N GLN A 200 14.00 -26.02 -3.01
CA GLN A 200 13.50 -27.41 -2.91
C GLN A 200 14.63 -28.41 -3.11
N GLN A 201 15.52 -28.18 -4.08
CA GLN A 201 16.67 -29.05 -4.31
C GLN A 201 17.67 -29.03 -3.15
N LYS A 202 17.94 -27.85 -2.56
CA LYS A 202 18.78 -27.72 -1.36
C LYS A 202 18.16 -28.41 -0.15
N ASP A 203 16.85 -28.30 0.04
CA ASP A 203 16.14 -28.95 1.15
C ASP A 203 16.08 -30.47 0.96
N PHE A 204 15.92 -30.96 -0.27
CA PHE A 204 16.05 -32.38 -0.60
C PHE A 204 17.46 -32.91 -0.32
N GLN A 205 18.50 -32.17 -0.72
CA GLN A 205 19.89 -32.55 -0.41
C GLN A 205 20.18 -32.53 1.10
N ARG A 206 19.63 -31.56 1.84
CA ARG A 206 19.72 -31.53 3.31
C ARG A 206 19.05 -32.75 3.93
N GLY A 207 17.87 -33.14 3.42
CA GLY A 207 17.15 -34.35 3.85
C GLY A 207 17.97 -35.63 3.62
N ILE A 208 18.56 -35.79 2.43
CA ILE A 208 19.42 -36.95 2.13
C ILE A 208 20.63 -36.99 3.05
N ARG A 209 21.31 -35.86 3.25
CA ARG A 209 22.49 -35.79 4.14
C ARG A 209 22.12 -36.14 5.58
N ALA A 210 21.00 -35.65 6.08
CA ALA A 210 20.52 -35.99 7.43
C ALA A 210 20.22 -37.49 7.57
N LEU A 211 19.55 -38.09 6.59
CA LEU A 211 19.23 -39.52 6.59
C LEU A 211 20.51 -40.38 6.56
N ALA A 212 21.49 -40.02 5.73
CA ALA A 212 22.77 -40.71 5.66
C ALA A 212 23.52 -40.71 6.99
N VAL A 213 23.51 -39.59 7.73
CA VAL A 213 24.10 -39.50 9.07
C VAL A 213 23.38 -40.42 10.05
N VAL A 214 22.04 -40.44 10.05
CA VAL A 214 21.25 -41.33 10.92
C VAL A 214 21.57 -42.80 10.63
N VAL A 215 21.61 -43.20 9.35
CA VAL A 215 21.97 -44.58 8.96
C VAL A 215 23.39 -44.92 9.41
N LEU A 216 24.36 -44.02 9.24
CA LEU A 216 25.74 -44.23 9.70
C LEU A 216 25.81 -44.42 11.22
N CYS A 217 25.11 -43.60 12.00
CA CYS A 217 25.04 -43.75 13.46
C CYS A 217 24.43 -45.09 13.87
N ILE A 218 23.38 -45.54 13.18
CA ILE A 218 22.75 -46.83 13.42
C ILE A 218 23.74 -47.98 13.14
N LEU A 219 24.43 -47.97 11.99
CA LEU A 219 25.40 -49.02 11.63
C LEU A 219 26.57 -49.10 12.62
N ILE A 220 27.12 -47.96 13.06
CA ILE A 220 28.19 -47.92 14.07
C ILE A 220 27.66 -48.47 15.40
N GLY A 221 26.45 -48.10 15.81
CA GLY A 221 25.82 -48.61 17.04
C GLY A 221 25.58 -50.12 17.04
N TYR A 222 25.12 -50.69 15.93
CA TYR A 222 24.93 -52.14 15.79
C TYR A 222 26.25 -52.91 15.72
N GLY A 223 27.26 -52.39 15.00
CA GLY A 223 28.59 -53.02 14.93
C GLY A 223 29.30 -53.06 16.29
N SER A 224 29.10 -52.02 17.11
CA SER A 224 29.63 -51.96 18.48
C SER A 224 28.99 -52.99 19.42
N ARG A 225 27.70 -53.32 19.23
CA ARG A 225 26.98 -54.29 20.05
C ARG A 225 27.18 -55.75 19.64
N SER A 226 27.64 -56.00 18.42
CA SER A 226 27.89 -57.34 17.90
C SER A 226 29.32 -57.87 18.18
N LEU A 227 30.21 -56.99 18.68
CA LEU A 227 31.62 -57.30 18.99
C LEU A 227 31.91 -57.41 20.51
N LEU A 228 30.88 -57.38 21.33
CA LEU A 228 30.89 -57.56 22.80
C LEU A 228 30.08 -58.81 23.15
#